data_AF-A0A4U3AXJ7-F1
#
_entry.id   AF-A0A4U3AXJ7-F1
#
_cell.length_a   1.000
_cell.length_b   1.000
_cell.length_c   1.000
_cell.angle_alpha   90.00
_cell.angle_beta   90.00
_cell.angle_gamma   90.00
#
_symmetry.space_group_name_H-M   'P 1'
#
loop_
_entity.id
_entity.type
_entity.pdbx_description
1 polymer ?
#
loop_
_entity_poly.entity_id
_entity_poly.type
_entity_poly.pdbx_seq_one_letter_code
_entity_poly.pdbx_strand_id
1 'polypeptide(L)'
;MEQSMRKKNNNQINIVLNHRKKISLPAAENKTVISSETTTKHEMLQRIEEEMGKLVGMDDIKKIIKEIYAWIYVNKKRQEIGLKSEKQVLHMLFKGNPGTGKTTVARMIGKLLFEMNILSKGHLVEAERADLVGEYIGHTAQKTRDLIKKAMGGILFIDEAYSLARGGEKDFGKEAIDTLVKHMEDKQHGFVLILAGYSREMNHFLSLN
;
A
#
# COMPACT_ATOMS: atom_id res chain seq x y z
N MET A 1 11.72 39.86 -3.21
CA MET A 1 12.20 38.56 -3.72
C MET A 1 11.48 37.48 -2.95
N GLU A 2 10.53 36.87 -3.63
CA GLU A 2 9.56 35.90 -3.10
C GLU A 2 10.25 34.54 -2.92
N GLN A 3 10.34 34.05 -1.68
CA GLN A 3 10.84 32.70 -1.41
C GLN A 3 9.69 31.70 -1.58
N SER A 4 9.76 30.93 -2.65
CA SER A 4 8.80 29.89 -2.97
C SER A 4 8.86 28.75 -1.94
N MET A 5 7.73 28.49 -1.30
CA MET A 5 7.55 27.33 -0.42
C MET A 5 7.65 26.04 -1.23
N ARG A 6 8.70 25.24 -0.99
CA ARG A 6 8.78 23.85 -1.45
C ARG A 6 7.75 23.02 -0.67
N LYS A 7 6.62 22.72 -1.30
CA LYS A 7 5.63 21.76 -0.82
C LYS A 7 6.24 20.34 -0.90
N LYS A 8 6.57 19.72 0.24
CA LYS A 8 6.92 18.29 0.29
C LYS A 8 5.65 17.48 0.05
N ASN A 9 5.53 16.86 -1.12
CA ASN A 9 4.48 15.87 -1.40
C ASN A 9 4.75 14.59 -0.60
N ASN A 10 4.13 14.47 0.57
CA ASN A 10 4.16 13.25 1.39
C ASN A 10 3.10 12.23 0.91
N ASN A 11 3.19 11.77 -0.33
CA ASN A 11 2.29 10.75 -0.90
C ASN A 11 2.72 9.30 -0.59
N GLN A 12 3.46 9.07 0.51
CA GLN A 12 3.97 7.74 0.89
C GLN A 12 3.30 7.24 2.17
N ILE A 13 2.60 6.11 2.09
CA ILE A 13 2.07 5.40 3.26
C ILE A 13 3.12 4.38 3.70
N ASN A 14 3.81 4.69 4.79
CA ASN A 14 4.80 3.80 5.41
C ASN A 14 4.12 2.90 6.44
N ILE A 15 4.12 1.59 6.18
CA ILE A 15 3.59 0.58 7.10
C ILE A 15 4.78 -0.17 7.72
N VAL A 16 4.98 -0.01 9.02
CA VAL A 16 6.03 -0.71 9.78
C VAL A 16 5.37 -1.82 10.62
N LEU A 17 5.70 -3.06 10.31
CA LEU A 17 5.29 -4.26 11.05
C LEU A 17 6.32 -4.52 12.15
N ASN A 18 6.03 -4.07 13.36
CA ASN A 18 6.84 -4.35 14.54
C ASN A 18 6.02 -5.09 15.59
N HIS A 19 6.51 -6.23 16.07
CA HIS A 19 5.85 -6.98 17.15
C HIS A 19 6.41 -6.48 18.49
N ARG A 20 5.67 -5.65 19.22
CA ARG A 20 5.97 -5.33 20.62
C ARG A 20 4.71 -5.38 21.51
N LYS A 21 4.94 -5.91 22.72
CA LYS A 21 3.99 -6.19 23.81
C LYS A 21 3.07 -5.01 24.14
N LYS A 22 1.80 -5.36 24.44
CA LYS A 22 0.72 -4.49 24.94
C LYS A 22 1.13 -3.68 26.18
N ILE A 23 0.77 -2.40 26.18
CA ILE A 23 0.52 -1.61 27.39
C ILE A 23 -1.00 -1.36 27.42
N SER A 24 -1.63 -1.75 28.52
CA SER A 24 -3.05 -1.57 28.81
C SER A 24 -3.34 -0.14 29.28
N LEU A 25 -4.41 0.47 28.76
CA LEU A 25 -5.07 1.64 29.32
C LEU A 25 -6.53 1.27 29.69
N PRO A 26 -7.14 1.92 30.70
CA PRO A 26 -8.42 1.52 31.25
C PRO A 26 -9.59 1.91 30.34
N ALA A 27 -10.65 1.13 30.37
CA ALA A 27 -11.89 1.38 29.66
C ALA A 27 -12.63 2.59 30.25
N ALA A 28 -13.01 3.54 29.40
CA ALA A 28 -14.00 4.56 29.70
C ALA A 28 -15.33 4.14 29.07
N GLU A 29 -16.30 3.82 29.90
CA GLU A 29 -17.70 3.66 29.52
C GLU A 29 -18.25 5.01 29.08
N ASN A 30 -18.84 5.07 27.88
CA ASN A 30 -19.95 5.99 27.66
C ASN A 30 -20.87 5.45 26.56
N LYS A 31 -22.09 5.10 26.98
CA LYS A 31 -23.22 4.77 26.12
C LYS A 31 -23.71 6.05 25.45
N THR A 32 -23.49 6.18 24.15
CA THR A 32 -24.26 7.09 23.30
C THR A 32 -25.09 6.29 22.33
N VAL A 33 -26.38 6.62 22.32
CA VAL A 33 -27.45 6.06 21.51
C VAL A 33 -27.07 6.17 20.03
N ILE A 34 -26.78 5.03 19.38
CA ILE A 34 -26.54 4.97 17.93
C ILE A 34 -27.88 4.66 17.27
N SER A 35 -28.40 5.62 16.52
CA SER A 35 -29.57 5.48 15.66
C SER A 35 -29.33 4.42 14.57
N SER A 36 -30.36 3.63 14.30
CA SER A 36 -30.37 2.41 13.47
C SER A 36 -29.93 2.58 12.01
N GLU A 37 -29.77 3.81 11.51
CA GLU A 37 -29.28 4.09 10.14
C GLU A 37 -27.75 4.07 10.02
N THR A 38 -27.02 4.13 11.13
CA THR A 38 -25.55 4.17 11.14
C THR A 38 -24.96 2.76 10.97
N THR A 39 -25.71 1.74 11.35
CA THR A 39 -25.27 0.34 11.40
C THR A 39 -25.02 -0.25 10.00
N THR A 40 -25.71 0.23 8.97
CA THR A 40 -25.58 -0.28 7.58
C THR A 40 -24.43 0.39 6.79
N LYS A 41 -23.94 1.56 7.21
CA LYS A 41 -23.02 2.40 6.40
C LYS A 41 -21.56 1.92 6.37
N HIS A 42 -21.15 1.08 7.31
CA HIS A 42 -19.77 0.64 7.47
C HIS A 42 -19.61 -0.89 7.52
N GLU A 43 -20.58 -1.65 6.99
CA GLU A 43 -20.54 -3.12 6.97
C GLU A 43 -19.25 -3.69 6.33
N MET A 44 -18.70 -3.00 5.32
CA MET A 44 -17.44 -3.40 4.67
C MET A 44 -16.25 -3.26 5.62
N LEU A 45 -16.17 -2.12 6.35
CA LEU A 45 -15.12 -1.93 7.35
C LEU A 45 -15.25 -2.96 8.47
N GLN A 46 -16.48 -3.21 8.95
CA GLN A 46 -16.73 -4.22 9.98
C GLN A 46 -16.28 -5.61 9.54
N ARG A 47 -16.59 -6.03 8.30
CA ARG A 47 -16.12 -7.32 7.75
C ARG A 47 -14.59 -7.41 7.70
N ILE A 48 -13.92 -6.34 7.29
CA ILE A 48 -12.45 -6.32 7.26
C ILE A 48 -11.88 -6.32 8.68
N GLU A 49 -12.49 -5.60 9.62
CA GLU A 49 -12.12 -5.63 11.03
C GLU A 49 -12.29 -7.02 11.64
N GLU A 50 -13.34 -7.76 11.27
CA GLU A 50 -13.55 -9.15 11.67
C GLU A 50 -12.51 -10.09 11.04
N GLU A 51 -12.21 -9.98 9.74
CA GLU A 51 -11.15 -10.76 9.09
C GLU A 51 -9.80 -10.49 9.75
N MET A 52 -9.48 -9.23 10.03
CA MET A 52 -8.25 -8.84 10.72
C MET A 52 -8.24 -9.22 12.20
N GLY A 53 -9.41 -9.27 12.85
CA GLY A 53 -9.58 -9.70 14.24
C GLY A 53 -9.08 -11.14 14.46
N LYS A 54 -9.14 -11.98 13.43
CA LYS A 54 -8.63 -13.36 13.43
C LYS A 54 -7.11 -13.44 13.42
N LEU A 55 -6.41 -12.36 13.04
CA LEU A 55 -4.96 -12.30 13.03
C LEU A 55 -4.43 -11.87 14.41
N VAL A 56 -3.52 -12.67 14.95
CA VAL A 56 -2.89 -12.43 16.26
C VAL A 56 -1.79 -11.37 16.12
N GLY A 57 -1.85 -10.33 16.96
CA GLY A 57 -1.01 -9.14 16.80
C GLY A 57 -1.50 -8.24 15.65
N MET A 58 -0.70 -7.25 15.25
CA MET A 58 -1.00 -6.31 14.14
C MET A 58 -1.97 -5.16 14.45
N ASP A 59 -2.07 -4.71 15.71
CA ASP A 59 -2.94 -3.58 16.08
C ASP A 59 -2.60 -2.29 15.30
N ASP A 60 -1.31 -2.04 15.05
CA ASP A 60 -0.86 -0.91 14.22
C ASP A 60 -1.35 -1.00 12.78
N ILE A 61 -1.42 -2.21 12.21
CA ILE A 61 -1.92 -2.43 10.85
C ILE A 61 -3.42 -2.24 10.79
N LYS A 62 -4.15 -2.73 11.80
CA LYS A 62 -5.59 -2.51 11.92
C LYS A 62 -5.89 -1.02 11.95
N LYS A 63 -5.08 -0.24 12.67
CA LYS A 63 -5.20 1.22 12.70
C LYS A 63 -4.94 1.85 11.32
N ILE A 64 -3.86 1.47 10.63
CA ILE A 64 -3.54 2.01 9.30
C ILE A 64 -4.63 1.68 8.28
N ILE A 65 -5.20 0.47 8.31
CA ILE A 65 -6.30 0.09 7.42
C ILE A 65 -7.54 0.93 7.69
N LYS A 66 -7.87 1.20 8.96
CA LYS A 66 -8.96 2.12 9.31
C LYS A 66 -8.69 3.55 8.82
N GLU A 67 -7.45 4.03 8.92
CA GLU A 67 -7.07 5.36 8.42
C GLU A 67 -7.23 5.45 6.89
N ILE A 68 -6.77 4.43 6.15
CA ILE A 68 -6.96 4.32 4.71
C ILE A 68 -8.45 4.33 4.37
N TYR A 69 -9.25 3.49 5.03
CA TYR A 69 -10.70 3.43 4.82
C TYR A 69 -11.35 4.79 5.08
N ALA A 70 -11.08 5.40 6.24
CA ALA A 70 -11.67 6.67 6.63
C ALA A 70 -11.35 7.76 5.62
N TRP A 71 -10.11 7.81 5.14
CA TRP A 71 -9.70 8.81 4.16
C TRP A 71 -10.36 8.62 2.78
N ILE A 72 -10.45 7.37 2.30
CA ILE A 72 -11.17 7.04 1.06
C ILE A 72 -12.66 7.39 1.20
N TYR A 73 -13.28 7.00 2.31
CA TYR A 73 -14.68 7.27 2.58
C TYR A 73 -14.99 8.77 2.61
N VAL A 74 -14.18 9.56 3.34
CA VAL A 74 -14.33 11.02 3.39
C VAL A 74 -14.14 11.65 2.01
N ASN A 75 -13.13 11.23 1.24
CA ASN A 75 -12.96 11.76 -0.12
C ASN A 75 -14.13 11.43 -1.04
N LYS A 76 -14.67 10.21 -0.97
CA LYS A 76 -15.87 9.84 -1.71
C LYS A 76 -17.06 10.73 -1.34
N LYS A 77 -17.28 10.97 -0.03
CA LYS A 77 -18.34 11.87 0.43
C LYS A 77 -18.16 13.31 -0.05
N ARG A 78 -16.92 13.82 -0.09
CA ARG A 78 -16.61 15.14 -0.67
C ARG A 78 -16.98 15.20 -2.15
N GLN A 79 -16.66 14.17 -2.93
CA GLN A 79 -17.03 14.08 -4.35
C GLN A 79 -18.54 14.08 -4.56
N GLU A 80 -19.27 13.30 -3.76
CA GLU A 80 -20.75 13.20 -3.83
C GLU A 80 -21.44 14.55 -3.62
N ILE A 81 -20.84 15.47 -2.85
CA ILE A 81 -21.37 16.82 -2.62
C ILE A 81 -20.67 17.92 -3.44
N GLY A 82 -19.89 17.54 -4.46
CA GLY A 82 -19.24 18.48 -5.38
C GLY A 82 -18.03 19.24 -4.81
N LEU A 83 -17.49 18.83 -3.67
CA LEU A 83 -16.26 19.40 -3.14
C LEU A 83 -15.03 18.85 -3.86
N LYS A 84 -13.95 19.66 -3.90
CA LYS A 84 -12.64 19.19 -4.36
C LYS A 84 -12.20 17.98 -3.54
N SER A 85 -11.88 16.90 -4.26
CA SER A 85 -11.22 15.71 -3.76
C SER A 85 -9.84 15.58 -4.37
N GLU A 86 -8.86 15.16 -3.58
CA GLU A 86 -7.51 14.92 -4.09
C GLU A 86 -7.42 13.56 -4.79
N LYS A 87 -6.62 13.47 -5.86
CA LYS A 87 -6.31 12.19 -6.49
C LYS A 87 -5.44 11.37 -5.53
N GLN A 88 -5.91 10.18 -5.20
CA GLN A 88 -5.26 9.34 -4.19
C GLN A 88 -4.14 8.50 -4.80
N VAL A 89 -2.89 8.70 -4.36
CA VAL A 89 -1.82 7.73 -4.63
C VAL A 89 -1.78 6.76 -3.45
N LEU A 90 -2.09 5.49 -3.70
CA LEU A 90 -2.23 4.46 -2.66
C LEU A 90 -1.07 3.46 -2.65
N HIS A 91 0.05 3.77 -3.30
CA HIS A 91 1.25 2.95 -3.23
C HIS A 91 1.81 2.91 -1.80
N MET A 92 2.24 1.73 -1.36
CA MET A 92 2.61 1.50 0.05
C MET A 92 3.99 0.86 0.18
N LEU A 93 4.59 1.04 1.35
CA LEU A 93 5.84 0.41 1.72
C LEU A 93 5.66 -0.39 3.01
N PHE A 94 5.92 -1.70 2.95
CA PHE A 94 5.77 -2.63 4.06
C PHE A 94 7.15 -3.02 4.59
N LYS A 95 7.45 -2.63 5.83
CA LYS A 95 8.72 -2.92 6.50
C LYS A 95 8.49 -3.90 7.63
N GLY A 96 9.23 -5.00 7.66
CA GLY A 96 9.18 -5.93 8.79
C GLY A 96 9.87 -7.27 8.52
N ASN A 97 10.13 -8.01 9.61
CA ASN A 97 10.79 -9.32 9.57
C ASN A 97 10.00 -10.34 8.72
N PRO A 98 10.61 -11.46 8.28
CA PRO A 98 9.90 -12.56 7.62
C PRO A 98 8.77 -13.09 8.51
N GLY A 99 7.72 -13.65 7.90
CA GLY A 99 6.62 -14.26 8.66
C GLY A 99 5.72 -13.28 9.42
N THR A 100 5.89 -11.97 9.25
CA THR A 100 5.06 -10.92 9.91
C THR A 100 3.75 -10.63 9.19
N GLY A 101 3.36 -11.47 8.22
CA GLY A 101 2.06 -11.37 7.53
C GLY A 101 1.95 -10.26 6.47
N LYS A 102 3.07 -9.71 5.97
CA LYS A 102 3.11 -8.68 4.89
C LYS A 102 2.18 -9.02 3.72
N THR A 103 2.32 -10.23 3.17
CA THR A 103 1.51 -10.70 2.04
C THR A 103 0.03 -10.86 2.41
N THR A 104 -0.27 -11.36 3.61
CA THR A 104 -1.65 -11.47 4.12
C THR A 104 -2.31 -10.10 4.21
N VAL A 105 -1.60 -9.11 4.73
CA VAL A 105 -2.06 -7.71 4.82
C VAL A 105 -2.28 -7.12 3.43
N ALA A 106 -1.36 -7.33 2.50
CA ALA A 106 -1.51 -6.86 1.12
C ALA A 106 -2.78 -7.42 0.46
N ARG A 107 -3.08 -8.71 0.67
CA ARG A 107 -4.30 -9.34 0.16
C ARG A 107 -5.58 -8.73 0.74
N MET A 108 -5.60 -8.43 2.04
CA MET A 108 -6.74 -7.76 2.69
C MET A 108 -6.94 -6.34 2.16
N ILE A 109 -5.85 -5.58 1.96
CA ILE A 109 -5.93 -4.25 1.33
C ILE A 109 -6.47 -4.34 -0.09
N GLY A 110 -6.09 -5.35 -0.87
CA GLY A 110 -6.61 -5.58 -2.23
C GLY A 110 -8.12 -5.73 -2.25
N LYS A 111 -8.65 -6.59 -1.35
CA LYS A 111 -10.10 -6.76 -1.16
C LYS A 111 -10.77 -5.44 -0.75
N LEU A 112 -10.22 -4.74 0.24
CA LEU A 112 -10.76 -3.46 0.72
C LEU A 112 -10.89 -2.44 -0.42
N LEU A 113 -9.82 -2.25 -1.18
CA LEU A 113 -9.80 -1.27 -2.26
C LEU A 113 -10.74 -1.66 -3.40
N PHE A 114 -10.94 -2.96 -3.65
CA PHE A 114 -11.95 -3.43 -4.60
C PHE A 114 -13.38 -3.13 -4.12
N GLU A 115 -13.71 -3.48 -2.88
CA GLU A 115 -15.03 -3.20 -2.30
C GLU A 115 -15.35 -1.70 -2.25
N MET A 116 -14.32 -0.86 -2.05
CA MET A 116 -14.46 0.60 -2.10
C MET A 116 -14.54 1.18 -3.52
N ASN A 117 -14.53 0.34 -4.57
CA ASN A 117 -14.52 0.73 -5.98
C ASN A 117 -13.29 1.58 -6.38
N ILE A 118 -12.17 1.39 -5.68
CA ILE A 118 -10.89 2.02 -6.02
C ILE A 118 -10.11 1.15 -7.00
N LEU A 119 -10.17 -0.17 -6.83
CA LEU A 119 -9.60 -1.17 -7.72
C LEU A 119 -10.73 -1.93 -8.43
N SER A 120 -10.52 -2.32 -9.69
CA SER A 120 -11.54 -3.04 -10.46
C SER A 120 -11.62 -4.55 -10.19
N LYS A 121 -10.61 -5.14 -9.54
CA LYS A 121 -10.52 -6.59 -9.25
C LYS A 121 -10.05 -6.92 -7.84
N GLY A 122 -9.09 -6.15 -7.29
CA GLY A 122 -8.53 -6.37 -5.95
C GLY A 122 -7.63 -7.60 -5.79
N HIS A 123 -7.23 -8.27 -6.88
CA HIS A 123 -6.34 -9.42 -6.83
C HIS A 123 -4.90 -9.00 -6.49
N LEU A 124 -4.13 -9.96 -5.96
CA LEU A 124 -2.73 -9.76 -5.61
C LEU A 124 -1.84 -10.48 -6.62
N VAL A 125 -0.89 -9.76 -7.21
CA VAL A 125 0.22 -10.32 -8.00
C VAL A 125 1.50 -10.17 -7.17
N GLU A 126 2.05 -11.30 -6.74
CA GLU A 126 3.30 -11.35 -5.97
C GLU A 126 4.47 -11.51 -6.95
N ALA A 127 5.57 -10.79 -6.69
CA ALA A 127 6.78 -10.83 -7.51
C ALA A 127 8.03 -10.62 -6.63
N GLU A 128 9.14 -11.16 -7.10
CA GLU A 128 10.49 -10.92 -6.56
C GLU A 128 11.43 -10.43 -7.65
N ARG A 129 12.69 -10.12 -7.32
CA ARG A 129 13.67 -9.61 -8.28
C ARG A 129 13.80 -10.46 -9.54
N ALA A 130 13.77 -11.78 -9.43
CA ALA A 130 13.93 -12.69 -10.57
C ALA A 130 12.78 -12.55 -11.60
N ASP A 131 11.59 -12.16 -11.15
CA ASP A 131 10.43 -11.95 -12.01
C ASP A 131 10.51 -10.62 -12.76
N LEU A 132 11.13 -9.60 -12.16
CA LEU A 132 11.27 -8.28 -12.76
C LEU A 132 12.49 -8.16 -13.66
N VAL A 133 13.63 -8.72 -13.24
CA VAL A 133 14.93 -8.49 -13.87
C VAL A 133 15.22 -9.57 -14.91
N GLY A 134 15.60 -9.13 -16.11
CA GLY A 134 16.01 -10.00 -17.22
C GLY A 134 17.50 -10.32 -17.19
N GLU A 135 17.88 -11.39 -17.89
CA GLU A 135 19.29 -11.78 -18.06
C GLU A 135 20.01 -10.97 -19.15
N TYR A 136 19.24 -10.32 -20.04
CA TYR A 136 19.72 -9.60 -21.21
C TYR A 136 19.20 -8.16 -21.25
N ILE A 137 19.93 -7.29 -21.95
CA ILE A 137 19.58 -5.87 -22.15
C ILE A 137 18.17 -5.75 -22.74
N GLY A 138 17.35 -4.87 -22.18
CA GLY A 138 15.99 -4.59 -22.66
C GLY A 138 14.93 -5.61 -22.25
N HIS A 139 15.31 -6.76 -21.67
CA HIS A 139 14.34 -7.73 -21.15
C HIS A 139 13.69 -7.26 -19.84
N THR A 140 14.42 -6.49 -19.02
CA THR A 140 13.95 -6.06 -17.70
C THR A 140 12.76 -5.11 -17.78
N ALA A 141 12.81 -4.09 -18.64
CA ALA A 141 11.67 -3.20 -18.86
C ALA A 141 10.43 -3.96 -19.39
N GLN A 142 10.62 -5.01 -20.21
CA GLN A 142 9.52 -5.81 -20.73
C GLN A 142 8.90 -6.70 -19.63
N LYS A 143 9.72 -7.46 -18.91
CA LYS A 143 9.28 -8.28 -17.76
C LYS A 143 8.51 -7.46 -16.73
N THR A 144 9.06 -6.30 -16.35
CA THR A 144 8.44 -5.39 -15.39
C THR A 144 7.08 -4.88 -15.90
N ARG A 145 6.98 -4.48 -17.18
CA ARG A 145 5.71 -4.08 -17.80
C ARG A 145 4.68 -5.20 -17.82
N ASP A 146 5.09 -6.43 -18.08
CA ASP A 146 4.19 -7.57 -18.11
C ASP A 146 3.62 -7.90 -16.72
N LEU A 147 4.43 -7.78 -15.66
CA LEU A 147 3.94 -7.88 -14.28
C LEU A 147 2.97 -6.77 -13.91
N ILE A 148 3.28 -5.52 -14.27
CA ILE A 148 2.36 -4.38 -14.05
C ILE A 148 1.03 -4.65 -14.76
N LYS A 149 1.08 -5.11 -16.03
CA LYS A 149 -0.12 -5.45 -16.81
C LYS A 149 -0.97 -6.52 -16.10
N LYS A 150 -0.33 -7.55 -15.54
CA LYS A 150 -1.03 -8.58 -14.74
C LYS A 150 -1.66 -7.99 -13.46
N ALA A 151 -1.03 -6.99 -12.85
CA ALA A 151 -1.50 -6.34 -11.63
C ALA A 151 -2.60 -5.29 -11.86
N MET A 152 -2.91 -4.92 -13.11
CA MET A 152 -3.95 -3.93 -13.42
C MET A 152 -5.31 -4.31 -12.83
N GLY A 153 -5.92 -3.40 -12.08
CA GLY A 153 -7.13 -3.59 -11.30
C GLY A 153 -6.89 -4.23 -9.92
N GLY A 154 -5.64 -4.50 -9.55
CA GLY A 154 -5.25 -5.17 -8.33
C GLY A 154 -4.02 -4.54 -7.68
N ILE A 155 -3.26 -5.36 -6.95
CA ILE A 155 -2.02 -5.00 -6.27
C ILE A 155 -0.84 -5.72 -6.93
N LEU A 156 0.23 -4.97 -7.21
CA LEU A 156 1.56 -5.53 -7.46
C LEU A 156 2.35 -5.50 -6.15
N PHE A 157 2.64 -6.67 -5.59
CA PHE A 157 3.41 -6.81 -4.36
C PHE A 157 4.80 -7.33 -4.68
N ILE A 158 5.82 -6.53 -4.36
CA ILE A 158 7.23 -6.89 -4.60
C ILE A 158 7.88 -7.18 -3.26
N ASP A 159 8.20 -8.45 -3.00
CA ASP A 159 8.94 -8.83 -1.79
C ASP A 159 10.45 -8.62 -1.97
N GLU A 160 11.12 -8.37 -0.86
CA GLU A 160 12.55 -8.01 -0.80
C GLU A 160 12.95 -6.95 -1.85
N ALA A 161 12.11 -5.91 -2.02
CA ALA A 161 12.26 -4.90 -3.08
C ALA A 161 13.61 -4.16 -3.03
N TYR A 162 14.26 -4.10 -1.86
CA TYR A 162 15.62 -3.56 -1.71
C TYR A 162 16.64 -4.27 -2.62
N SER A 163 16.37 -5.52 -3.01
CA SER A 163 17.23 -6.30 -3.90
C SER A 163 17.31 -5.69 -5.29
N LEU A 164 16.31 -4.94 -5.75
CA LEU A 164 16.34 -4.24 -7.05
C LEU A 164 17.39 -3.13 -7.10
N ALA A 165 17.71 -2.51 -5.97
CA ALA A 165 18.78 -1.51 -5.88
C ALA A 165 20.15 -2.11 -5.55
N ARG A 166 20.23 -3.42 -5.26
CA ARG A 166 21.52 -4.11 -5.10
C ARG A 166 22.09 -4.37 -6.49
N GLY A 167 23.30 -3.87 -6.76
CA GLY A 167 23.97 -4.02 -8.04
C GLY A 167 24.95 -2.89 -8.35
N GLY A 168 25.88 -3.12 -9.29
CA GLY A 168 26.72 -2.06 -9.87
C GLY A 168 26.06 -1.42 -11.09
N GLU A 169 26.78 -0.54 -11.81
CA GLU A 169 26.24 0.15 -13.01
C GLU A 169 25.76 -0.77 -14.14
N LYS A 170 26.22 -2.03 -14.15
CA LYS A 170 25.82 -3.05 -15.14
C LYS A 170 24.63 -3.91 -14.69
N ASP A 171 24.04 -3.62 -13.54
CA ASP A 171 22.87 -4.35 -13.04
C ASP A 171 21.58 -3.75 -13.61
N PHE A 172 20.72 -4.61 -14.16
CA PHE A 172 19.45 -4.21 -14.74
C PHE A 172 18.35 -3.90 -13.69
N GLY A 173 18.61 -4.08 -12.40
CA GLY A 173 17.66 -3.75 -11.32
C GLY A 173 17.21 -2.29 -11.33
N LYS A 174 18.09 -1.35 -11.70
CA LYS A 174 17.75 0.07 -11.87
C LYS A 174 16.69 0.29 -12.97
N GLU A 175 16.81 -0.42 -14.09
CA GLU A 175 15.85 -0.37 -15.20
C GLU A 175 14.44 -0.81 -14.75
N ALA A 176 14.36 -1.81 -13.85
CA ALA A 176 13.08 -2.23 -13.26
C ALA A 176 12.47 -1.12 -12.40
N ILE A 177 13.28 -0.47 -11.56
CA ILE A 177 12.84 0.65 -10.71
C ILE A 177 12.33 1.81 -11.56
N ASP A 178 13.10 2.22 -12.57
CA ASP A 178 12.73 3.31 -13.49
C ASP A 178 11.40 2.99 -14.21
N THR A 179 11.23 1.73 -14.63
CA THR A 179 9.99 1.26 -15.25
C THR A 179 8.81 1.30 -14.27
N LEU A 180 9.00 0.88 -13.02
CA LEU A 180 7.96 0.95 -11.98
C LEU A 180 7.54 2.40 -11.71
N VAL A 181 8.51 3.30 -11.49
CA VAL A 181 8.25 4.72 -11.19
C VAL A 181 7.44 5.37 -12.31
N LYS A 182 7.85 5.17 -13.57
CA LYS A 182 7.10 5.69 -14.72
C LYS A 182 5.64 5.23 -14.73
N HIS A 183 5.38 3.95 -14.46
CA HIS A 183 4.01 3.43 -14.49
C HIS A 183 3.18 3.83 -13.26
N MET A 184 3.83 4.07 -12.10
CA MET A 184 3.16 4.66 -10.94
C MET A 184 2.64 6.07 -11.25
N GLU A 185 3.38 6.84 -12.04
CA GLU A 185 2.96 8.19 -12.48
C GLU A 185 1.91 8.13 -13.59
N ASP A 186 2.12 7.31 -14.63
CA ASP A 186 1.26 7.24 -15.82
C ASP A 186 -0.09 6.55 -15.56
N LYS A 187 -0.11 5.56 -14.65
CA LYS A 187 -1.27 4.69 -14.41
C LYS A 187 -1.85 4.88 -13.01
N GLN A 188 -1.95 6.13 -12.56
CA GLN A 188 -2.63 6.47 -11.32
C GLN A 188 -4.02 5.80 -11.29
N HIS A 189 -4.31 5.05 -10.21
CA HIS A 189 -5.53 4.22 -10.01
C HIS A 189 -5.66 2.95 -10.87
N GLY A 190 -4.72 2.68 -11.77
CA GLY A 190 -4.71 1.47 -12.58
C GLY A 190 -4.33 0.21 -11.79
N PHE A 191 -3.47 0.35 -10.79
CA PHE A 191 -3.06 -0.69 -9.85
C PHE A 191 -2.45 -0.04 -8.61
N VAL A 192 -2.22 -0.82 -7.55
CA VAL A 192 -1.48 -0.39 -6.36
C VAL A 192 -0.17 -1.18 -6.23
N LEU A 193 0.96 -0.50 -6.32
CA LEU A 193 2.26 -1.04 -5.92
C LEU A 193 2.42 -1.09 -4.39
N ILE A 194 2.83 -2.25 -3.88
CA ILE A 194 3.30 -2.43 -2.50
C ILE A 194 4.73 -2.97 -2.56
N LEU A 195 5.69 -2.22 -2.04
CA LEU A 195 7.06 -2.68 -1.87
C LEU A 195 7.23 -3.26 -0.46
N ALA A 196 7.86 -4.42 -0.34
CA ALA A 196 8.07 -5.09 0.93
C ALA A 196 9.54 -5.45 1.17
N GLY A 197 9.92 -5.52 2.44
CA GLY A 197 11.24 -6.01 2.85
C GLY A 197 11.56 -5.74 4.31
N TYR A 198 12.79 -6.05 4.69
CA TYR A 198 13.31 -5.75 6.02
C TYR A 198 13.48 -4.26 6.24
N SER A 199 13.22 -3.81 7.47
CA SER A 199 13.14 -2.39 7.79
C SER A 199 14.43 -1.64 7.48
N ARG A 200 15.60 -2.22 7.78
CA ARG A 200 16.91 -1.56 7.59
C ARG A 200 17.25 -1.42 6.10
N GLU A 201 17.00 -2.47 5.34
CA GLU A 201 17.29 -2.61 3.93
C GLU A 201 16.36 -1.72 3.10
N MET A 202 15.06 -1.65 3.45
CA MET A 202 14.14 -0.73 2.81
C MET A 202 14.44 0.74 3.12
N ASN A 203 14.94 1.05 4.33
CA ASN A 203 15.40 2.41 4.64
C ASN A 203 16.60 2.80 3.76
N HIS A 204 17.54 1.88 3.55
CA HIS A 204 18.66 2.12 2.65
C HIS A 204 18.20 2.25 1.19
N PHE A 205 17.32 1.36 0.72
CA PHE A 205 16.71 1.40 -0.61
C PHE A 205 16.08 2.77 -0.92
N LEU A 206 15.34 3.33 0.03
CA LEU A 206 14.73 4.65 -0.10
C LEU A 206 15.74 5.80 -0.07
N SER A 207 16.90 5.63 0.59
CA SER A 207 17.92 6.68 0.67
C SER A 207 18.77 6.82 -0.60
N LEU A 208 18.69 5.84 -1.50
CA LEU A 208 19.45 5.81 -2.76
C LEU A 208 18.76 6.60 -3.89
N ASN A 209 17.53 7.07 -3.69
CA ASN A 209 16.75 7.86 -4.65
C ASN A 209 16.43 9.26 -4.11
#